data_AF-A0A835CXL9-F1
#
_entry.id   AF-A0A835CXL9-F1
#
_cell.length_a   1.000
_cell.length_b   1.000
_cell.length_c   1.000
_cell.angle_alpha   90.00
_cell.angle_beta   90.00
_cell.angle_gamma   90.00
#
_symmetry.space_group_name_H-M   'P 1'
#
loop_
_entity.id
_entity.type
_entity.pdbx_description
1 polymer ?
#
loop_
_entity_poly.entity_id
_entity_poly.type
_entity_poly.pdbx_seq_one_letter_code
_entity_poly.pdbx_strand_id
1 'polypeptide(L)'
;MILFIVIIFVSLFLMLSVCLLQAGQAIHVGGLMRLDLNQASVETIYVTIWASPNVSLHLGKIENADEIWRKHSGIRLQSPIGVDRVSEIGRWEQRKSKVFGTSWDVTERHRHCCSGSWLVFCGDLKVRLP
;
A
#
# COMPACT_ATOMS: atom_id res chain seq x y z
N MET A 1 -26.52 -4.52 -13.83
CA MET A 1 -25.77 -3.78 -14.87
C MET A 1 -24.99 -2.58 -14.31
N ILE A 2 -25.53 -1.81 -13.36
CA ILE A 2 -24.84 -0.66 -12.74
C ILE A 2 -23.58 -1.06 -11.96
N LEU A 3 -23.61 -2.16 -11.18
CA LEU A 3 -22.44 -2.64 -10.42
C LEU A 3 -21.26 -3.05 -11.32
N PHE A 4 -21.54 -3.68 -12.46
CA PHE A 4 -20.51 -4.05 -13.45
C PHE A 4 -19.89 -2.82 -14.12
N ILE A 5 -20.68 -1.80 -14.41
CA ILE A 5 -20.18 -0.54 -14.98
C ILE A 5 -19.29 0.19 -13.95
N VAL A 6 -19.68 0.24 -12.68
CA VAL A 6 -18.87 0.87 -11.62
C VAL A 6 -17.54 0.13 -11.40
N ILE A 7 -17.54 -1.21 -11.40
CA ILE A 7 -16.32 -2.00 -11.27
C ILE A 7 -15.37 -1.80 -12.47
N ILE A 8 -15.91 -1.82 -13.70
CA ILE A 8 -15.12 -1.58 -14.93
C ILE A 8 -14.58 -0.14 -14.97
N PHE A 9 -15.40 0.84 -14.59
CA PHE A 9 -15.00 2.24 -14.56
C PHE A 9 -13.92 2.51 -13.51
N VAL A 10 -14.03 1.94 -12.30
CA VAL A 10 -12.97 2.01 -11.29
C VAL A 10 -11.69 1.31 -11.76
N SER A 11 -11.81 0.17 -12.46
CA SER A 11 -10.65 -0.57 -12.98
C SER A 11 -9.90 0.17 -14.11
N LEU A 12 -10.57 1.02 -14.89
CA LEU A 12 -9.93 1.77 -15.98
C LEU A 12 -9.01 2.91 -15.50
N PHE A 13 -9.16 3.35 -14.25
CA PHE A 13 -8.39 4.45 -13.65
C PHE A 13 -7.31 4.00 -12.65
N LEU A 14 -7.12 2.69 -12.48
CA LEU A 14 -6.06 2.15 -11.63
C LEU A 14 -4.81 1.83 -12.47
N MET A 15 -3.69 2.39 -12.05
CA MET A 15 -2.37 2.08 -12.60
C MET A 15 -1.77 0.91 -11.83
N LEU A 16 -1.29 -0.08 -12.57
CA LEU A 16 -0.49 -1.18 -12.03
C LEU A 16 0.94 -0.71 -11.76
N SER A 17 1.41 -0.87 -10.54
CA SER A 17 2.80 -0.64 -10.16
C SER A 17 3.39 -1.89 -9.51
N VAL A 18 4.56 -2.32 -9.97
CA VAL A 18 5.30 -3.43 -9.39
C VAL A 18 6.50 -2.88 -8.64
N CYS A 19 6.63 -3.24 -7.36
CA CYS A 19 7.72 -2.82 -6.49
C CYS A 19 8.46 -4.03 -5.94
N LEU A 20 9.79 -3.95 -5.96
CA LEU A 20 10.68 -4.93 -5.35
C LEU A 20 10.93 -4.52 -3.90
N LEU A 21 10.58 -5.39 -2.96
CA LEU A 21 10.78 -5.16 -1.53
C LEU A 21 11.73 -6.19 -0.93
N GLN A 22 12.66 -5.71 -0.11
CA GLN A 22 13.54 -6.52 0.73
C GLN A 22 13.13 -6.38 2.20
N ALA A 23 13.53 -7.35 3.02
CA ALA A 23 13.31 -7.27 4.46
C ALA A 23 13.91 -5.97 5.02
N GLY A 24 13.15 -5.24 5.84
CA GLY A 24 13.54 -3.93 6.35
C GLY A 24 13.07 -2.74 5.49
N GLN A 25 12.42 -2.98 4.35
CA GLN A 25 11.86 -1.92 3.50
C GLN A 25 10.36 -1.69 3.73
N ALA A 26 9.94 -0.47 3.44
CA ALA A 26 8.57 -0.01 3.51
C ALA A 26 8.17 0.71 2.22
N ILE A 27 6.92 0.54 1.80
CA ILE A 27 6.32 1.32 0.72
C ILE A 27 5.12 2.10 1.26
N HIS A 28 5.14 3.40 1.02
CA HIS A 28 4.01 4.30 1.28
C HIS A 28 3.17 4.41 0.01
N VAL A 29 1.86 4.26 0.17
CA VAL A 29 0.85 4.49 -0.86
C VAL A 29 0.15 5.80 -0.49
N GLY A 30 0.68 6.89 -1.05
CA GLY A 30 0.40 8.24 -0.59
C GLY A 30 0.67 8.40 0.91
N GLY A 31 -0.11 9.27 1.54
CA GLY A 31 -0.24 9.40 2.98
C GLY A 31 -1.43 8.61 3.54
N LEU A 32 -1.97 7.65 2.78
CA LEU A 32 -3.14 6.84 3.16
C LEU A 32 -2.78 5.49 3.77
N MET A 33 -1.72 4.86 3.27
CA MET A 33 -1.37 3.50 3.70
C MET A 33 0.14 3.29 3.65
N ARG A 34 0.62 2.42 4.54
CA ARG A 34 1.98 1.91 4.50
C ARG A 34 2.02 0.39 4.60
N LEU A 35 2.97 -0.16 3.87
CA LEU A 35 3.32 -1.56 3.90
C LEU A 35 4.76 -1.75 4.37
N ASP A 36 4.95 -2.50 5.45
CA ASP A 36 6.26 -2.81 6.03
C ASP A 36 6.58 -4.30 5.82
N LEU A 37 7.67 -4.61 5.11
CA LEU A 37 8.19 -5.98 4.97
C LEU A 37 9.24 -6.24 6.05
N ASN A 38 8.82 -6.85 7.16
CA ASN A 38 9.73 -7.06 8.30
C ASN A 38 10.69 -8.23 8.09
N GLN A 39 10.18 -9.34 7.55
CA GLN A 39 10.91 -10.57 7.34
C GLN A 39 10.44 -11.22 6.04
N ALA A 40 11.36 -11.85 5.34
CA ALA A 40 11.11 -12.61 4.12
C ALA A 40 12.00 -13.86 4.16
N SER A 41 11.49 -14.99 3.67
CA SER A 41 12.27 -16.21 3.47
C SER A 41 13.19 -16.13 2.25
N VAL A 42 12.96 -15.16 1.37
CA VAL A 42 13.71 -14.88 0.15
C VAL A 42 14.28 -13.46 0.21
N GLU A 43 15.31 -13.18 -0.59
CA GLU A 43 16.00 -11.90 -0.58
C GLU A 43 15.11 -10.72 -0.98
N THR A 44 14.25 -10.91 -1.99
CA THR A 44 13.35 -9.88 -2.52
C THR A 44 11.98 -10.47 -2.84
N ILE A 45 10.92 -9.73 -2.52
CA ILE A 45 9.54 -10.07 -2.86
C ILE A 45 8.96 -9.01 -3.80
N TYR A 46 8.16 -9.45 -4.76
CA TYR A 46 7.41 -8.57 -5.64
C TYR A 46 6.09 -8.18 -4.98
N VAL A 47 5.82 -6.89 -4.94
CA VAL A 47 4.56 -6.34 -4.48
C VAL A 47 3.87 -5.61 -5.62
N THR A 48 2.62 -5.97 -5.86
CA THR A 48 1.81 -5.46 -6.97
C THR A 48 0.74 -4.52 -6.41
N ILE A 49 0.90 -3.23 -6.68
CA ILE A 49 0.05 -2.16 -6.18
C ILE A 49 -0.84 -1.66 -7.32
N TRP A 50 -2.16 -1.70 -7.12
CA TRP A 50 -3.12 -1.05 -8.00
C TRP A 50 -3.64 0.20 -7.32
N ALA A 51 -3.19 1.35 -7.79
CA ALA A 51 -3.57 2.64 -7.24
C ALA A 51 -3.88 3.64 -8.37
N SER A 52 -4.64 4.68 -8.06
CA SER A 52 -4.82 5.78 -9.01
C SER A 52 -3.45 6.39 -9.36
N PRO A 53 -3.20 6.80 -10.62
CA PRO A 53 -1.93 7.42 -11.01
C PRO A 53 -1.60 8.71 -10.24
N ASN A 54 -2.59 9.33 -9.61
CA ASN A 54 -2.41 10.52 -8.77
C ASN A 54 -1.96 10.18 -7.34
N VAL A 55 -1.87 8.89 -6.98
CA VAL A 55 -1.38 8.43 -5.69
C VAL A 55 0.10 8.11 -5.83
N SER A 56 0.92 8.90 -5.14
CA SER A 56 2.36 8.71 -5.08
C SER A 56 2.75 7.41 -4.38
N LEU A 57 3.76 6.72 -4.91
CA LEU A 57 4.36 5.54 -4.29
C LEU A 57 5.78 5.87 -3.83
N HIS A 58 6.08 5.65 -2.56
CA HIS A 58 7.40 5.97 -2.00
C HIS A 58 8.00 4.77 -1.28
N LEU A 59 9.07 4.24 -1.86
CA LEU A 59 9.89 3.18 -1.27
C LEU A 59 10.93 3.77 -0.32
N GLY A 60 11.11 3.15 0.84
CA GLY A 60 12.12 3.55 1.81
C GLY A 60 12.42 2.44 2.81
N LYS A 61 13.24 2.75 3.81
CA LYS A 61 13.51 1.85 4.93
C LYS A 61 12.45 2.01 6.02
N ILE A 62 12.11 0.91 6.70
CA ILE A 62 11.13 0.91 7.81
C ILE A 62 11.55 1.89 8.92
N GLU A 63 12.85 2.00 9.21
CA GLU A 63 13.39 2.88 10.25
C GLU A 63 13.00 4.36 10.08
N ASN A 64 12.93 4.83 8.82
CA ASN A 64 12.61 6.21 8.50
C ASN A 64 11.13 6.40 8.15
N ALA A 65 10.33 5.33 8.12
CA ALA A 65 9.01 5.36 7.53
C ALA A 65 8.01 6.23 8.30
N ASP A 66 8.05 6.19 9.64
CA ASP A 66 7.19 7.05 10.47
C ASP A 66 7.56 8.54 10.33
N GLU A 67 8.85 8.85 10.14
CA GLU A 67 9.32 10.22 9.90
C GLU A 67 8.92 10.73 8.52
N ILE A 68 9.10 9.89 7.47
CA ILE A 68 8.66 10.19 6.11
C ILE A 68 7.17 10.50 6.10
N TRP A 69 6.35 9.64 6.72
CA TRP A 69 4.91 9.89 6.80
C TRP A 69 4.60 11.23 7.47
N ARG A 70 5.19 11.51 8.63
CA ARG A 70 4.91 12.74 9.39
C ARG A 70 5.33 14.01 8.66
N LYS A 71 6.49 14.00 7.99
CA LYS A 71 7.04 15.18 7.31
C LYS A 71 6.44 15.42 5.93
N HIS A 72 5.92 14.39 5.28
CA HIS A 72 5.60 14.44 3.85
C HIS A 72 4.15 14.13 3.50
N SER A 73 3.31 13.70 4.45
CA SER A 73 1.86 13.56 4.24
C SER A 73 1.23 14.88 3.81
N GLY A 74 0.41 14.85 2.76
CA GLY A 74 -0.20 16.06 2.22
C GLY A 74 0.72 16.93 1.35
N ILE A 75 2.01 16.58 1.22
CA ILE A 75 2.99 17.31 0.40
C ILE A 75 3.56 16.42 -0.70
N ARG A 76 4.38 15.43 -0.32
CA ARG A 76 5.03 14.49 -1.24
C ARG A 76 4.35 13.13 -1.22
N LEU A 77 3.75 12.75 -0.08
CA LEU A 77 2.89 11.60 0.10
C LEU A 77 1.44 12.02 -0.13
N GLN A 78 1.09 12.24 -1.39
CA GLN A 78 -0.30 12.48 -1.80
C GLN A 78 -0.89 11.21 -2.41
N SER A 79 -2.16 10.87 -2.20
CA SER A 79 -3.21 11.54 -1.41
C SER A 79 -3.02 11.32 0.11
N PRO A 80 -3.47 12.19 1.03
CA PRO A 80 -4.37 13.34 0.86
C PRO A 80 -3.68 14.50 0.15
N ILE A 81 -4.48 15.36 -0.49
CA ILE A 81 -3.99 16.58 -1.16
C ILE A 81 -4.03 17.72 -0.15
N GLY A 82 -2.87 18.25 0.20
CA GLY A 82 -2.73 19.32 1.20
C GLY A 82 -2.57 18.79 2.63
N VAL A 83 -1.80 19.52 3.43
CA VAL A 83 -1.51 19.19 4.84
C VAL A 83 -2.74 19.28 5.73
N ASP A 84 -3.67 20.19 5.45
CA ASP A 84 -4.89 20.39 6.26
C ASP A 84 -5.75 19.12 6.31
N ARG A 85 -5.80 18.41 5.17
CA ARG A 85 -6.57 17.16 5.01
C ARG A 85 -5.92 15.94 5.64
N VAL A 86 -4.66 16.03 6.09
CA VAL A 86 -4.01 14.94 6.83
C VAL A 86 -4.72 14.73 8.17
N SER A 87 -5.27 15.79 8.77
CA SER A 87 -6.03 15.72 10.02
C SER A 87 -7.39 15.03 9.88
N GLU A 88 -7.95 14.99 8.67
CA GLU A 88 -9.18 14.25 8.34
C GLU A 88 -8.94 12.74 8.30
N ILE A 89 -7.69 12.32 8.16
CA ILE A 89 -7.33 10.90 8.11
C ILE A 89 -7.44 10.34 9.51
N GLY A 90 -8.22 9.26 9.64
CA GLY A 90 -8.39 8.52 10.88
C GLY A 90 -7.07 8.03 11.48
N ARG A 91 -7.17 7.47 12.69
CA ARG A 91 -6.01 6.98 13.41
C ARG A 91 -5.43 5.76 12.70
N TRP A 92 -4.17 5.85 12.32
CA TRP A 92 -3.43 4.72 11.75
C TRP A 92 -3.36 3.51 12.70
N GLU A 93 -4.03 2.43 12.32
CA GLU A 93 -3.99 1.11 12.93
C GLU A 93 -2.98 0.19 12.25
N GLN A 94 -2.17 -0.47 13.08
CA GLN A 94 -1.18 -1.42 12.60
C GLN A 94 -1.72 -2.85 12.64
N ARG A 95 -1.75 -3.52 11.48
CA ARG A 95 -2.13 -4.92 11.34
C ARG A 95 -0.93 -5.75 10.88
N LYS A 96 -0.48 -6.67 11.73
CA LYS A 96 0.53 -7.66 11.35
C LYS A 96 -0.18 -8.83 10.69
N SER A 97 0.31 -9.28 9.54
CA SER A 97 -0.18 -10.50 8.93
C SER A 97 0.98 -11.34 8.47
N LYS A 98 0.91 -12.64 8.78
CA LYS A 98 1.80 -13.62 8.18
C LYS A 98 1.14 -14.17 6.92
N VAL A 99 1.90 -14.33 5.85
CA VAL A 99 1.46 -15.03 4.64
C VAL A 99 2.50 -16.12 4.37
N PHE A 100 2.02 -17.35 4.36
CA PHE A 100 2.81 -18.51 4.01
C PHE A 100 2.38 -18.96 2.62
N GLY A 101 3.35 -19.23 1.75
CA GLY A 101 3.11 -19.75 0.41
C GLY A 101 4.43 -20.19 -0.21
N THR A 102 4.41 -21.33 -0.90
CA THR A 102 5.57 -21.91 -1.61
C THR A 102 5.51 -21.65 -3.11
N SER A 103 4.44 -21.01 -3.61
CA SER A 103 4.19 -20.70 -5.01
C SER A 103 3.32 -19.44 -5.12
N TRP A 104 3.45 -18.71 -6.24
CA TRP A 104 2.69 -17.51 -6.57
C TRP A 104 1.17 -17.71 -6.43
N ASP A 105 0.64 -18.84 -6.90
CA ASP A 105 -0.80 -19.15 -6.88
C ASP A 105 -1.39 -19.30 -5.46
N VAL A 106 -0.55 -19.53 -4.45
CA VAL A 106 -1.00 -19.87 -3.08
C VAL A 106 -0.92 -18.65 -2.14
N THR A 107 -0.23 -17.58 -2.56
CA THR A 107 0.19 -16.49 -1.66
C THR A 107 -0.56 -15.17 -1.89
N GLU A 108 -1.51 -15.15 -2.83
CA GLU A 108 -2.28 -13.95 -3.17
C GLU A 108 -3.25 -13.57 -2.05
N ARG A 109 -2.99 -12.43 -1.39
CA ARG A 109 -3.94 -11.84 -0.45
C ARG A 109 -4.37 -10.47 -0.95
N HIS A 110 -5.61 -10.40 -1.44
CA HIS A 110 -6.27 -9.15 -1.79
C HIS A 110 -6.71 -8.42 -0.52
N ARG A 111 -6.25 -7.19 -0.34
CA ARG A 111 -6.71 -6.29 0.72
C ARG A 111 -7.34 -5.07 0.06
N HIS A 112 -8.57 -4.78 0.47
CA HIS A 112 -9.23 -3.53 0.13
C HIS A 112 -8.83 -2.46 1.12
N CYS A 113 -8.43 -1.29 0.60
CA CYS A 113 -8.34 -0.07 1.41
C CYS A 113 -9.61 0.77 1.19
N CYS A 114 -10.01 1.54 2.21
CA CYS A 114 -11.29 2.26 2.31
C CYS A 114 -11.60 3.25 1.17
N SER A 115 -10.68 3.52 0.24
CA SER A 115 -10.87 4.41 -0.91
C SER A 115 -11.10 3.69 -2.26
N GLY A 116 -11.42 2.39 -2.26
CA GLY A 116 -11.69 1.65 -3.50
C GLY A 116 -10.46 1.21 -4.30
N SER A 117 -9.26 1.33 -3.71
CA SER A 117 -8.01 0.79 -4.27
C SER A 117 -7.83 -0.67 -3.85
N TRP A 118 -7.49 -1.53 -4.81
CA TRP A 118 -7.17 -2.94 -4.57
C TRP A 118 -5.67 -3.09 -4.35
N LEU A 119 -5.26 -3.75 -3.27
CA LEU A 119 -3.85 -4.05 -3.04
C LEU A 119 -3.66 -5.55 -3.00
N VAL A 120 -2.75 -6.05 -3.84
CA VAL A 120 -2.39 -7.48 -3.90
C VAL A 120 -1.00 -7.64 -3.32
N PHE A 121 -0.92 -8.42 -2.24
CA PHE A 121 0.34 -8.65 -1.53
C PHE A 121 0.80 -10.09 -1.70
N CYS A 122 2.11 -10.28 -1.76
CA CYS A 122 2.80 -11.56 -1.63
C CYS A 122 3.77 -11.47 -0.43
N GLY A 123 3.69 -12.38 0.56
CA GLY A 123 4.65 -12.51 1.69
C GLY A 123 4.19 -12.05 3.09
N ASP A 124 5.07 -12.15 4.11
CA ASP A 124 4.77 -11.74 5.50
C ASP A 124 4.68 -10.21 5.64
N LEU A 125 3.46 -9.67 5.54
CA LEU A 125 3.22 -8.24 5.44
C LEU A 125 2.58 -7.63 6.69
N LYS A 126 3.21 -6.56 7.17
CA LYS A 126 2.64 -5.70 8.20
C LYS A 126 2.06 -4.48 7.51
N VAL A 127 0.75 -4.40 7.51
CA VAL A 127 -0.04 -3.37 6.86
C VAL A 127 -0.49 -2.37 7.93
N ARG A 128 -0.20 -1.08 7.79
CA ARG A 128 -0.80 -0.05 8.64
C ARG A 128 -1.85 0.70 7.82
N LEU A 129 -3.12 0.57 8.23
CA LEU A 129 -4.30 1.20 7.62
C LEU A 129 -4.82 2.29 8.55
N PRO A 130 -5.55 3.31 8.08
CA PRO A 130 -6.36 4.16 8.96
C PRO A 130 -7.53 3.39 9.59
#